data_AF-A0A0L6CKR7-F1
#
_entry.id   AF-A0A0L6CKR7-F1
#
_cell.length_a   1.000
_cell.length_b   1.000
_cell.length_c   1.000
_cell.angle_alpha   90.00
_cell.angle_beta   90.00
_cell.angle_gamma   90.00
#
_symmetry.space_group_name_H-M   'P 1'
#
loop_
_entity.id
_entity.type
_entity.pdbx_description
1 polymer ?
#
loop_
_entity_poly.entity_id
_entity_poly.type
_entity_poly.pdbx_seq_one_letter_code
_entity_poly.pdbx_strand_id
1 'polypeptide(L)'
;MIDLTPQQPTRVVFDQAARYDSFPVVARNKTVVVALWRSAKEYGHATDPTSHAKGATSTNNGMTWTQRGMVWDAPSTTAGVSPVGVVWVEKVARFYALMVVVAGTGTPKTYTQELVTSTDGAKWTRVGPVPFAGASWAFGNDLATRTLPDGTVQLVATAYGRGPGAAHWEPMYVVSTNMGATWSPAIFPNRAAVNADLAEPKLVWDGSQWVMAVRCDVDYVTRTSRSRDLVTWDGWSEAVGGASGSPTIAQVADDTLMLVYRQQPVIDGTHGPFRWALSVDGGRNFSTYPDPTNLGLYAMYAGVVRNPDGSVLMVFSVEDEPNRLWATASVRAMTFRPQEITVTEVVDDGAPHILITATSALSSLIRVTIDPRTGREVRNGVRTTSEDSRTWRDYELQQGVQARYEINGRSTDTVTMPTLEATYLVHPYRPGLSIPVEVESDDDRTRALDATFVDVPGRDDVIVVRSGRRRKQAGSTSFATSTLADADRLDALLDDGGPLFISAHPGLDLPSWVQPLEVKRARVTDVCDDFERVWSMSWQQIRRPSTVPLPERLRIRDMALPIDDMHRTIADGAAKPADLL
;
A
#
# COMPACT_ATOMS: atom_id res chain seq x y z
N MET A 1 -1.15 -6.71 -4.66
CA MET A 1 -1.61 -5.67 -3.70
C MET A 1 -1.30 -4.30 -4.29
N ILE A 2 -2.21 -3.32 -4.32
CA ILE A 2 -1.95 -1.93 -4.80
C ILE A 2 -1.88 -0.97 -3.60
N ASP A 3 -0.85 -0.13 -3.53
CA ASP A 3 -0.66 0.89 -2.49
C ASP A 3 -0.68 2.19 -3.25
N LEU A 4 -1.43 3.11 -2.72
CA LEU A 4 -1.92 4.28 -3.42
C LEU A 4 -1.26 5.48 -2.79
N THR A 5 -0.33 6.10 -3.49
CA THR A 5 0.29 7.33 -3.01
C THR A 5 -0.56 8.53 -3.46
N PRO A 6 -1.13 9.32 -2.53
CA PRO A 6 -1.82 10.55 -2.88
C PRO A 6 -0.86 11.52 -3.59
N GLN A 7 -1.29 12.06 -4.73
CA GLN A 7 -0.53 13.02 -5.50
C GLN A 7 -0.92 14.44 -5.12
N GLN A 8 0.07 15.28 -4.86
CA GLN A 8 -0.06 16.69 -4.52
C GLN A 8 0.50 17.56 -5.66
N PRO A 9 0.00 18.80 -5.83
CA PRO A 9 -1.09 19.43 -5.09
C PRO A 9 -2.48 18.92 -5.52
N THR A 10 -3.47 19.10 -4.65
CA THR A 10 -4.90 18.96 -5.02
C THR A 10 -5.29 20.01 -6.07
N ARG A 11 -6.29 19.70 -6.90
CA ARG A 11 -6.74 20.54 -8.01
C ARG A 11 -8.13 21.08 -7.71
N VAL A 12 -8.36 22.37 -7.92
CA VAL A 12 -9.70 22.96 -7.83
C VAL A 12 -10.49 22.56 -9.08
N VAL A 13 -11.65 21.93 -8.89
CA VAL A 13 -12.59 21.60 -9.96
C VAL A 13 -13.60 22.75 -10.12
N PHE A 14 -14.11 23.20 -8.98
CA PHE A 14 -15.05 24.30 -8.90
C PHE A 14 -14.88 25.06 -7.59
N ASP A 15 -14.82 26.39 -7.68
CA ASP A 15 -14.79 27.32 -6.57
C ASP A 15 -15.56 28.57 -7.01
N GLN A 16 -16.64 28.89 -6.31
CA GLN A 16 -17.43 30.08 -6.55
C GLN A 16 -17.73 30.73 -5.20
N ALA A 17 -17.42 32.04 -5.10
CA ALA A 17 -17.71 32.81 -3.90
C ALA A 17 -19.19 32.70 -3.49
N ALA A 18 -19.42 32.58 -2.18
CA ALA A 18 -20.75 32.54 -1.53
C ALA A 18 -21.67 31.39 -2.01
N ARG A 19 -21.09 30.24 -2.38
CA ARG A 19 -21.84 29.03 -2.72
C ARG A 19 -21.42 27.84 -1.87
N TYR A 20 -22.39 26.95 -1.67
CA TYR A 20 -22.20 25.65 -1.03
C TYR A 20 -22.20 24.59 -2.13
N ASP A 21 -21.03 24.27 -2.68
CA ASP A 21 -20.85 23.23 -3.70
C ASP A 21 -20.31 21.95 -3.05
N SER A 22 -21.16 20.92 -2.94
CA SER A 22 -20.84 19.71 -2.17
C SER A 22 -21.56 18.46 -2.68
N PHE A 23 -21.36 17.33 -2.00
CA PHE A 23 -21.83 15.99 -2.42
C PHE A 23 -21.31 15.56 -3.81
N PRO A 24 -19.99 15.64 -4.06
CA PRO A 24 -19.46 15.22 -5.34
C PRO A 24 -19.63 13.71 -5.53
N VAL A 25 -20.06 13.33 -6.73
CA VAL A 25 -20.08 11.96 -7.23
C VAL A 25 -19.31 11.92 -8.54
N VAL A 26 -18.65 10.79 -8.82
CA VAL A 26 -17.75 10.68 -9.98
C VAL A 26 -17.89 9.31 -10.63
N ALA A 27 -17.91 9.31 -11.97
CA ALA A 27 -17.81 8.12 -12.79
C ALA A 27 -16.94 8.40 -14.00
N ARG A 28 -16.53 7.36 -14.71
CA ARG A 28 -15.84 7.51 -15.98
C ARG A 28 -16.20 6.43 -16.98
N ASN A 29 -16.04 6.77 -18.24
CA ASN A 29 -15.93 5.81 -19.32
C ASN A 29 -14.44 5.69 -19.74
N LYS A 30 -14.17 5.16 -20.93
CA LYS A 30 -12.81 5.01 -21.46
C LYS A 30 -12.09 6.33 -21.73
N THR A 31 -12.80 7.42 -21.99
CA THR A 31 -12.23 8.68 -22.50
C THR A 31 -12.56 9.91 -21.66
N VAL A 32 -13.61 9.85 -20.84
CA VAL A 32 -14.17 10.98 -20.10
C VAL A 32 -14.45 10.57 -18.66
N VAL A 33 -13.98 11.39 -17.74
CA VAL A 33 -14.43 11.42 -16.35
C VAL A 33 -15.52 12.47 -16.20
N VAL A 34 -16.57 12.14 -15.47
CA VAL A 34 -17.68 13.02 -15.14
C VAL A 34 -17.75 13.17 -13.62
N ALA A 35 -17.73 14.41 -13.14
CA ALA A 35 -18.03 14.75 -11.76
C ALA A 35 -19.33 15.56 -11.71
N LEU A 36 -20.22 15.22 -10.79
CA LEU A 36 -21.46 15.95 -10.50
C LEU A 36 -21.48 16.33 -9.03
N TRP A 37 -22.10 17.45 -8.68
CA TRP A 37 -22.27 17.88 -7.29
C TRP A 37 -23.51 18.75 -7.14
N ARG A 38 -23.95 18.94 -5.89
CA ARG A 38 -25.01 19.88 -5.52
C ARG A 38 -24.41 21.27 -5.39
N SER A 39 -25.04 22.25 -6.04
CA SER A 39 -24.76 23.67 -5.84
C SER A 39 -25.94 24.32 -5.13
N ALA A 40 -25.71 24.88 -3.95
CA ALA A 40 -26.72 25.59 -3.18
C ALA A 40 -26.26 27.03 -2.83
N LYS A 41 -27.17 27.86 -2.34
CA LYS A 41 -26.82 29.12 -1.68
C LYS A 41 -26.04 28.86 -0.39
N GLU A 42 -25.39 29.90 0.13
CA GLU A 42 -24.75 29.87 1.45
C GLU A 42 -25.70 29.31 2.53
N TYR A 43 -25.21 28.38 3.37
CA TYR A 43 -26.01 27.64 4.36
C TYR A 43 -27.13 26.76 3.78
N GLY A 44 -27.11 26.50 2.47
CA GLY A 44 -28.14 25.79 1.73
C GLY A 44 -28.09 24.26 1.81
N HIS A 45 -27.28 23.70 2.72
CA HIS A 45 -26.93 22.28 2.83
C HIS A 45 -28.09 21.31 2.53
N ALA A 46 -29.10 21.21 3.42
CA ALA A 46 -30.10 20.15 3.37
C ALA A 46 -31.46 20.55 2.78
N THR A 47 -31.75 21.84 2.62
CA THR A 47 -33.12 22.33 2.35
C THR A 47 -33.21 23.51 1.41
N ASP A 48 -32.12 23.89 0.74
CA ASP A 48 -32.22 24.97 -0.23
C ASP A 48 -33.11 24.53 -1.41
N PRO A 49 -34.30 25.13 -1.61
CA PRO A 49 -35.17 24.79 -2.72
C PRO A 49 -34.62 25.29 -4.06
N THR A 50 -33.57 26.12 -4.04
CA THR A 50 -32.91 26.64 -5.25
C THR A 50 -31.66 25.85 -5.64
N SER A 51 -31.34 24.79 -4.88
CA SER A 51 -30.19 23.96 -5.17
C SER A 51 -30.42 23.13 -6.44
N HIS A 52 -29.40 23.01 -7.26
CA HIS A 52 -29.41 22.24 -8.50
C HIS A 52 -28.15 21.39 -8.61
N ALA A 53 -28.14 20.44 -9.55
CA ALA A 53 -26.94 19.69 -9.86
C ALA A 53 -26.08 20.45 -10.88
N LYS A 54 -24.79 20.62 -10.55
CA LYS A 54 -23.75 21.08 -11.48
C LYS A 54 -22.82 19.92 -11.83
N GLY A 55 -21.92 20.13 -12.77
CA GLY A 55 -20.91 19.13 -13.10
C GLY A 55 -19.69 19.66 -13.83
N ALA A 56 -18.73 18.77 -14.03
CA ALA A 56 -17.54 19.01 -14.84
C ALA A 56 -17.11 17.71 -15.51
N THR A 57 -16.42 17.85 -16.64
CA THR A 57 -15.85 16.72 -17.39
C THR A 57 -14.35 16.86 -17.52
N SER A 58 -13.63 15.74 -17.51
CA SER A 58 -12.19 15.68 -17.77
C SER A 58 -11.87 14.60 -18.79
N THR A 59 -11.02 14.92 -19.78
CA THR A 59 -10.55 13.98 -20.81
C THR A 59 -9.13 13.47 -20.56
N ASN A 60 -8.53 13.86 -19.44
CA ASN A 60 -7.15 13.53 -19.06
C ASN A 60 -7.08 13.05 -17.61
N ASN A 61 -7.95 12.08 -17.26
CA ASN A 61 -7.92 11.39 -15.96
C ASN A 61 -8.05 12.33 -14.73
N GLY A 62 -8.75 13.46 -14.87
CA GLY A 62 -8.96 14.43 -13.78
C GLY A 62 -7.80 15.42 -13.57
N MET A 63 -6.90 15.55 -14.55
CA MET A 63 -5.83 16.55 -14.51
C MET A 63 -6.34 17.97 -14.81
N THR A 64 -7.24 18.11 -15.79
CA THR A 64 -7.92 19.38 -16.11
C THR A 64 -9.42 19.16 -16.26
N TRP A 65 -10.21 20.18 -15.91
CA TRP A 65 -11.66 20.09 -15.86
C TRP A 65 -12.32 21.16 -16.73
N THR A 66 -13.33 20.75 -17.49
CA THR A 66 -14.25 21.65 -18.19
C THR A 66 -15.55 21.71 -17.40
N GLN A 67 -15.83 22.87 -16.80
CA GLN A 67 -17.06 23.09 -16.04
C GLN A 67 -18.28 23.05 -16.98
N ARG A 68 -19.34 22.41 -16.50
CA ARG A 68 -20.64 22.29 -17.16
C ARG A 68 -21.65 22.88 -16.19
N GLY A 69 -22.04 24.14 -16.41
CA GLY A 69 -22.83 24.98 -15.49
C GLY A 69 -23.95 24.24 -14.74
N MET A 70 -25.20 24.39 -15.15
CA MET A 70 -26.30 23.61 -14.59
C MET A 70 -26.49 22.34 -15.43
N VAL A 71 -26.46 21.19 -14.78
CA VAL A 71 -26.52 19.87 -15.43
C VAL A 71 -27.91 19.25 -15.29
N TRP A 72 -28.55 19.46 -14.14
CA TRP A 72 -29.91 19.02 -13.89
C TRP A 72 -30.58 19.95 -12.86
N ASP A 73 -31.85 20.25 -13.09
CA ASP A 73 -32.67 21.09 -12.20
C ASP A 73 -34.01 20.39 -11.91
N ALA A 74 -34.65 20.76 -10.81
CA ALA A 74 -35.92 20.15 -10.42
C ALA A 74 -37.03 20.54 -11.40
N PRO A 75 -38.05 19.68 -11.59
CA PRO A 75 -39.24 20.04 -12.37
C PRO A 75 -40.04 21.23 -11.81
N SER A 76 -39.78 21.61 -10.55
CA SER A 76 -40.50 22.69 -9.84
C SER A 76 -39.53 23.61 -9.12
N THR A 77 -39.82 24.92 -9.10
CA THR A 77 -39.02 25.97 -8.45
C THR A 77 -38.98 25.91 -6.91
N THR A 78 -39.70 24.97 -6.30
CA THR A 78 -39.78 24.77 -4.85
C THR A 78 -39.08 23.51 -4.37
N ALA A 79 -38.31 22.85 -5.24
CA ALA A 79 -37.63 21.61 -4.91
C ALA A 79 -36.13 21.71 -5.22
N GLY A 80 -35.30 21.29 -4.26
CA GLY A 80 -33.86 21.23 -4.44
C GLY A 80 -33.40 19.89 -5.01
N VAL A 81 -32.34 19.89 -5.81
CA VAL A 81 -31.74 18.66 -6.38
C VAL A 81 -30.34 18.41 -5.83
N SER A 82 -30.00 17.15 -5.58
CA SER A 82 -28.63 16.69 -5.33
C SER A 82 -28.34 15.42 -6.13
N PRO A 83 -27.22 15.33 -6.86
CA PRO A 83 -26.73 14.04 -7.31
C PRO A 83 -26.25 13.24 -6.09
N VAL A 84 -26.50 11.93 -6.09
CA VAL A 84 -26.11 11.04 -4.98
C VAL A 84 -25.33 9.80 -5.42
N GLY A 85 -25.44 9.43 -6.69
CA GLY A 85 -24.58 8.41 -7.31
C GLY A 85 -24.52 8.57 -8.82
N VAL A 86 -23.43 8.14 -9.43
CA VAL A 86 -23.24 8.14 -10.89
C VAL A 86 -22.42 6.92 -11.30
N VAL A 87 -22.82 6.28 -12.39
CA VAL A 87 -22.13 5.12 -12.97
C VAL A 87 -22.03 5.24 -14.48
N TRP A 88 -21.03 4.57 -15.05
CA TRP A 88 -20.97 4.32 -16.48
C TRP A 88 -21.42 2.90 -16.79
N VAL A 89 -22.29 2.73 -17.78
CA VAL A 89 -22.74 1.43 -18.27
C VAL A 89 -22.20 1.22 -19.69
N GLU A 90 -21.16 0.40 -19.81
CA GLU A 90 -20.45 0.14 -21.08
C GLU A 90 -21.39 -0.42 -22.15
N LYS A 91 -22.29 -1.35 -21.79
CA LYS A 91 -23.18 -2.05 -22.73
C LYS A 91 -24.06 -1.11 -23.57
N VAL A 92 -24.49 0.01 -22.98
CA VAL A 92 -25.34 1.01 -23.64
C VAL A 92 -24.61 2.33 -23.87
N ALA A 93 -23.31 2.36 -23.60
CA ALA A 93 -22.44 3.53 -23.71
C ALA A 93 -23.04 4.80 -23.09
N ARG A 94 -23.54 4.69 -21.86
CA ARG A 94 -24.20 5.80 -21.14
C ARG A 94 -23.78 5.90 -19.69
N PHE A 95 -23.66 7.14 -19.23
CA PHE A 95 -23.70 7.49 -17.84
C PHE A 95 -25.14 7.43 -17.33
N TYR A 96 -25.30 7.00 -16.09
CA TYR A 96 -26.54 7.07 -15.33
C TYR A 96 -26.24 7.75 -14.01
N ALA A 97 -27.10 8.68 -13.58
CA ALA A 97 -26.98 9.35 -12.29
C ALA A 97 -28.30 9.29 -11.54
N LEU A 98 -28.20 9.04 -10.24
CA LEU A 98 -29.31 9.10 -9.31
C LEU A 98 -29.37 10.51 -8.72
N MET A 99 -30.51 11.16 -8.89
CA MET A 99 -30.81 12.49 -8.35
C MET A 99 -31.80 12.33 -7.21
N VAL A 100 -31.53 12.96 -6.07
CA VAL A 100 -32.53 13.17 -5.02
C VAL A 100 -33.15 14.54 -5.23
N VAL A 101 -34.48 14.57 -5.29
CA VAL A 101 -35.29 15.78 -5.35
C VAL A 101 -35.98 15.94 -4.00
N VAL A 102 -35.72 17.06 -3.34
CA VAL A 102 -36.27 17.40 -2.02
C VAL A 102 -37.34 18.45 -2.22
N ALA A 103 -38.61 18.07 -2.09
CA ALA A 103 -39.75 18.97 -2.25
C ALA A 103 -40.34 19.39 -0.90
N GLY A 104 -40.74 20.67 -0.82
CA GLY A 104 -41.45 21.26 0.31
C GLY A 104 -40.58 22.10 1.24
N THR A 105 -41.15 23.20 1.76
CA THR A 105 -40.50 24.10 2.74
C THR A 105 -40.87 23.78 4.19
N GLY A 106 -41.76 22.79 4.42
CA GLY A 106 -42.26 22.37 5.72
C GLY A 106 -41.90 20.92 6.10
N THR A 107 -42.20 20.55 7.34
CA THR A 107 -42.12 19.15 7.81
C THR A 107 -43.51 18.52 7.70
N PRO A 108 -43.67 17.33 7.11
CA PRO A 108 -42.64 16.43 6.60
C PRO A 108 -42.14 16.83 5.19
N LYS A 109 -40.85 16.66 4.97
CA LYS A 109 -40.23 16.80 3.64
C LYS A 109 -40.60 15.60 2.77
N THR A 110 -40.80 15.83 1.48
CA THR A 110 -40.99 14.74 0.52
C THR A 110 -39.69 14.53 -0.25
N TYR A 111 -39.17 13.31 -0.19
CA TYR A 111 -37.99 12.89 -0.93
C TYR A 111 -38.44 12.03 -2.11
N THR A 112 -38.09 12.45 -3.32
CA THR A 112 -38.24 11.62 -4.52
C THR A 112 -36.88 11.42 -5.16
N GLN A 113 -36.75 10.31 -5.89
CA GLN A 113 -35.51 9.94 -6.57
C GLN A 113 -35.78 9.80 -8.06
N GLU A 114 -34.90 10.38 -8.87
CA GLU A 114 -34.97 10.30 -10.33
C GLU A 114 -33.68 9.73 -10.90
N LEU A 115 -33.84 8.87 -11.90
CA LEU A 115 -32.74 8.41 -12.73
C LEU A 115 -32.65 9.29 -13.97
N VAL A 116 -31.44 9.79 -14.24
CA VAL A 116 -31.11 10.53 -15.45
C VAL A 116 -29.95 9.86 -16.17
N THR A 117 -29.79 10.10 -17.46
CA THR A 117 -28.73 9.50 -18.28
C THR A 117 -28.08 10.51 -19.23
N SER A 118 -26.83 10.25 -19.59
CA SER A 118 -26.05 11.06 -20.52
C SER A 118 -25.08 10.18 -21.33
N THR A 119 -24.79 10.54 -22.57
CA THR A 119 -23.74 9.88 -23.38
C THR A 119 -22.36 10.54 -23.22
N ASP A 120 -22.33 11.81 -22.79
CA ASP A 120 -21.13 12.65 -22.78
C ASP A 120 -20.83 13.31 -21.43
N GLY A 121 -21.72 13.14 -20.45
CA GLY A 121 -21.65 13.79 -19.15
C GLY A 121 -22.04 15.27 -19.15
N ALA A 122 -22.35 15.84 -20.32
CA ALA A 122 -22.69 17.25 -20.48
C ALA A 122 -24.20 17.46 -20.60
N LYS A 123 -24.89 16.63 -21.38
CA LYS A 123 -26.35 16.70 -21.56
C LYS A 123 -27.04 15.52 -20.92
N TRP A 124 -28.00 15.80 -20.05
CA TRP A 124 -28.70 14.78 -19.28
C TRP A 124 -30.17 14.73 -19.62
N THR A 125 -30.70 13.51 -19.72
CA THR A 125 -32.10 13.24 -20.05
C THR A 125 -32.72 12.40 -18.96
N ARG A 126 -33.98 12.70 -18.62
CA ARG A 126 -34.76 11.90 -17.67
C ARG A 126 -34.94 10.47 -18.17
N VAL A 127 -34.71 9.50 -17.30
CA VAL A 127 -35.10 8.10 -17.53
C VAL A 127 -36.45 7.84 -16.86
N GLY A 128 -36.56 8.17 -15.57
CA GLY A 128 -37.79 7.97 -14.80
C GLY A 128 -37.57 7.98 -13.29
N PRO A 129 -38.63 7.80 -12.49
CA PRO A 129 -38.52 7.72 -11.05
C PRO A 129 -37.83 6.43 -10.58
N VAL A 130 -37.21 6.48 -9.41
CA VAL A 130 -36.62 5.31 -8.73
C VAL A 130 -37.39 5.06 -7.43
N PRO A 131 -38.44 4.24 -7.44
CA PRO A 131 -39.30 4.06 -6.28
C PRO A 131 -38.69 3.09 -5.25
N PHE A 132 -38.61 3.51 -3.99
CA PHE A 132 -38.33 2.64 -2.85
C PHE A 132 -39.63 2.09 -2.26
N ALA A 133 -40.38 1.36 -3.08
CA ALA A 133 -41.69 0.83 -2.69
C ALA A 133 -41.57 -0.09 -1.46
N GLY A 134 -42.40 0.17 -0.45
CA GLY A 134 -42.37 -0.53 0.82
C GLY A 134 -41.61 0.20 1.93
N ALA A 135 -40.84 1.25 1.64
CA ALA A 135 -40.31 2.14 2.67
C ALA A 135 -41.35 3.18 3.12
N SER A 136 -41.34 3.58 4.39
CA SER A 136 -42.15 4.70 4.88
C SER A 136 -41.62 6.04 4.38
N TRP A 137 -40.29 6.16 4.24
CA TRP A 137 -39.60 7.21 3.51
C TRP A 137 -38.21 6.71 3.14
N ALA A 138 -37.60 7.30 2.11
CA ALA A 138 -36.26 6.96 1.66
C ALA A 138 -35.51 8.21 1.16
N PHE A 139 -34.23 8.32 1.48
CA PHE A 139 -33.30 9.30 0.94
C PHE A 139 -32.26 8.55 0.10
N GLY A 140 -32.24 8.80 -1.20
CA GLY A 140 -31.31 8.13 -2.12
C GLY A 140 -29.87 8.51 -1.79
N ASN A 141 -28.94 7.57 -1.91
CA ASN A 141 -27.56 7.80 -1.48
C ASN A 141 -26.48 7.32 -2.44
N ASP A 142 -26.74 6.32 -3.29
CA ASP A 142 -25.75 5.85 -4.24
C ASP A 142 -26.38 5.15 -5.45
N LEU A 143 -25.57 4.96 -6.49
CA LEU A 143 -25.90 4.18 -7.66
C LEU A 143 -24.70 3.31 -8.00
N ALA A 144 -24.92 2.01 -8.12
CA ALA A 144 -23.90 1.03 -8.48
C ALA A 144 -24.39 0.16 -9.63
N THR A 145 -23.45 -0.53 -10.29
CA THR A 145 -23.77 -1.42 -11.41
C THR A 145 -22.87 -2.64 -11.43
N ARG A 146 -23.39 -3.76 -11.94
CA ARG A 146 -22.59 -4.90 -12.38
C ARG A 146 -23.17 -5.51 -13.65
N THR A 147 -22.34 -6.17 -14.43
CA THR A 147 -22.78 -7.01 -15.55
C THR A 147 -22.83 -8.47 -15.09
N LEU A 148 -23.98 -9.12 -15.23
CA LEU A 148 -24.18 -10.53 -14.94
C LEU A 148 -23.54 -11.43 -16.01
N PRO A 149 -23.30 -12.72 -15.73
CA PRO A 149 -22.66 -13.63 -16.70
C PRO A 149 -23.41 -13.78 -18.04
N ASP A 150 -24.74 -13.59 -18.04
CA ASP A 150 -25.58 -13.59 -19.24
C ASP A 150 -25.52 -12.27 -20.04
N GLY A 151 -24.70 -11.31 -19.59
CA GLY A 151 -24.56 -9.98 -20.16
C GLY A 151 -25.67 -9.00 -19.76
N THR A 152 -26.59 -9.37 -18.89
CA THR A 152 -27.59 -8.46 -18.32
C THR A 152 -26.90 -7.48 -17.37
N VAL A 153 -27.18 -6.18 -17.50
CA VAL A 153 -26.63 -5.18 -16.58
C VAL A 153 -27.63 -4.95 -15.45
N GLN A 154 -27.16 -5.07 -14.22
CA GLN A 154 -27.91 -4.83 -13.00
C GLN A 154 -27.54 -3.45 -12.44
N LEU A 155 -28.49 -2.51 -12.46
CA LEU A 155 -28.40 -1.23 -11.78
C LEU A 155 -28.94 -1.37 -10.36
N VAL A 156 -28.23 -0.83 -9.37
CA VAL A 156 -28.61 -0.88 -7.96
C VAL A 156 -28.58 0.53 -7.40
N ALA A 157 -29.74 1.05 -7.01
CA ALA A 157 -29.85 2.33 -6.32
C ALA A 157 -29.97 2.07 -4.82
N THR A 158 -29.18 2.76 -4.00
CA THR A 158 -29.24 2.64 -2.54
C THR A 158 -29.90 3.87 -1.92
N ALA A 159 -30.48 3.66 -0.75
CA ALA A 159 -31.05 4.72 0.08
C ALA A 159 -30.91 4.35 1.56
N TYR A 160 -31.10 5.31 2.43
CA TYR A 160 -31.45 5.04 3.83
C TYR A 160 -32.79 5.67 4.14
N GLY A 161 -33.44 5.19 5.19
CA GLY A 161 -34.80 5.61 5.51
C GLY A 161 -35.40 4.77 6.61
N ARG A 162 -36.73 4.68 6.65
CA ARG A 162 -37.42 3.78 7.58
C ARG A 162 -38.25 2.76 6.81
N GLY A 163 -38.02 1.48 7.07
CA GLY A 163 -38.95 0.44 6.68
C GLY A 163 -40.23 0.46 7.54
N PRO A 164 -41.26 -0.30 7.15
CA PRO A 164 -42.52 -0.34 7.89
C PRO A 164 -42.29 -0.84 9.32
N GLY A 165 -42.69 -0.04 10.32
CA GLY A 165 -42.55 -0.37 11.73
C GLY A 165 -41.13 -0.30 12.30
N ALA A 166 -40.14 0.18 11.53
CA ALA A 166 -38.77 0.33 12.03
C ALA A 166 -38.64 1.50 13.01
N ALA A 167 -37.94 1.26 14.12
CA ALA A 167 -37.60 2.29 15.10
C ALA A 167 -36.41 3.16 14.66
N HIS A 168 -35.49 2.55 13.90
CA HIS A 168 -34.21 3.15 13.47
C HIS A 168 -34.18 3.41 11.96
N TRP A 169 -33.21 4.20 11.54
CA TRP A 169 -32.86 4.34 10.12
C TRP A 169 -32.17 3.08 9.62
N GLU A 170 -32.63 2.61 8.47
CA GLU A 170 -32.18 1.37 7.84
C GLU A 170 -31.62 1.67 6.45
N PRO A 171 -30.46 1.10 6.07
CA PRO A 171 -30.04 1.08 4.68
C PRO A 171 -31.02 0.21 3.88
N MET A 172 -31.19 0.53 2.61
CA MET A 172 -32.00 -0.21 1.67
C MET A 172 -31.50 -0.03 0.25
N TYR A 173 -31.95 -0.88 -0.65
CA TYR A 173 -31.66 -0.77 -2.07
C TYR A 173 -32.81 -1.27 -2.93
N VAL A 174 -32.80 -0.85 -4.19
CA VAL A 174 -33.67 -1.36 -5.25
C VAL A 174 -32.83 -1.73 -6.46
N VAL A 175 -33.31 -2.71 -7.22
CA VAL A 175 -32.57 -3.32 -8.33
C VAL A 175 -33.36 -3.18 -9.62
N SER A 176 -32.68 -2.84 -10.70
CA SER A 176 -33.20 -2.83 -12.06
C SER A 176 -32.30 -3.67 -12.98
N THR A 177 -32.89 -4.52 -13.81
CA THR A 177 -32.18 -5.28 -14.87
C THR A 177 -32.50 -4.78 -16.28
N ASN A 178 -33.30 -3.72 -16.41
CA ASN A 178 -33.74 -3.13 -17.69
C ASN A 178 -33.47 -1.62 -17.77
N MET A 179 -32.29 -1.22 -17.29
CA MET A 179 -31.75 0.14 -17.39
C MET A 179 -32.63 1.23 -16.74
N GLY A 180 -33.32 0.86 -15.66
CA GLY A 180 -34.13 1.77 -14.84
C GLY A 180 -35.57 1.92 -15.29
N ALA A 181 -36.02 1.12 -16.27
CA ALA A 181 -37.43 1.13 -16.69
C ALA A 181 -38.37 0.56 -15.61
N THR A 182 -37.92 -0.46 -14.87
CA THR A 182 -38.64 -1.00 -13.71
C THR A 182 -37.68 -1.32 -12.57
N TRP A 183 -38.17 -1.22 -11.33
CA TRP A 183 -37.38 -1.46 -10.12
C TRP A 183 -38.05 -2.50 -9.24
N SER A 184 -37.24 -3.28 -8.51
CA SER A 184 -37.72 -4.13 -7.43
C SER A 184 -38.36 -3.30 -6.30
N PRO A 185 -39.15 -3.93 -5.41
CA PRO A 185 -39.43 -3.36 -4.09
C PRO A 185 -38.13 -3.07 -3.30
N ALA A 186 -38.24 -2.21 -2.27
CA ALA A 186 -37.12 -1.91 -1.39
C ALA A 186 -36.69 -3.17 -0.61
N ILE A 187 -35.39 -3.44 -0.62
CA ILE A 187 -34.77 -4.56 0.09
C ILE A 187 -33.90 -4.01 1.23
N PHE A 188 -34.04 -4.58 2.42
CA PHE A 188 -33.40 -4.12 3.66
C PHE A 188 -32.33 -5.12 4.11
N PRO A 189 -31.03 -4.86 3.84
CA PRO A 189 -29.96 -5.77 4.26
C PRO A 189 -29.87 -5.84 5.79
N ASN A 190 -29.92 -7.07 6.32
CA ASN A 190 -29.71 -7.37 7.74
C ASN A 190 -30.53 -6.52 8.74
N ARG A 191 -31.83 -6.39 8.46
CA ARG A 191 -32.79 -5.56 9.21
C ARG A 191 -32.78 -5.73 10.74
N ALA A 192 -32.34 -6.88 11.26
CA ALA A 192 -32.38 -7.21 12.68
C ALA A 192 -31.05 -7.04 13.43
N ALA A 193 -29.95 -6.68 12.75
CA ALA A 193 -28.61 -6.91 13.29
C ALA A 193 -28.04 -5.78 14.15
N VAL A 194 -28.55 -4.54 14.05
CA VAL A 194 -27.97 -3.38 14.74
C VAL A 194 -29.08 -2.49 15.32
N ASN A 195 -29.06 -2.28 16.63
CA ASN A 195 -29.95 -1.34 17.32
C ASN A 195 -29.41 0.10 17.23
N ALA A 196 -29.17 0.58 16.01
CA ALA A 196 -28.62 1.91 15.75
C ALA A 196 -29.09 2.44 14.38
N ASP A 197 -29.03 3.76 14.21
CA ASP A 197 -29.33 4.41 12.94
C ASP A 197 -28.18 4.22 11.95
N LEU A 198 -28.43 3.39 10.93
CA LEU A 198 -27.50 3.12 9.84
C LEU A 198 -27.93 3.93 8.61
N ALA A 199 -27.06 4.85 8.19
CA ALA A 199 -27.36 5.85 7.19
C ALA A 199 -26.36 5.85 6.03
N GLU A 200 -26.74 6.55 4.97
CA GLU A 200 -25.87 6.87 3.83
C GLU A 200 -25.10 5.66 3.26
N PRO A 201 -25.80 4.59 2.81
CA PRO A 201 -25.15 3.43 2.22
C PRO A 201 -24.47 3.78 0.90
N LYS A 202 -23.20 3.38 0.77
CA LYS A 202 -22.45 3.32 -0.48
C LYS A 202 -22.18 1.88 -0.87
N LEU A 203 -22.22 1.58 -2.16
CA LEU A 203 -22.23 0.21 -2.65
C LEU A 203 -21.26 0.05 -3.82
N VAL A 204 -20.48 -1.02 -3.79
CA VAL A 204 -19.59 -1.39 -4.89
C VAL A 204 -19.62 -2.89 -5.16
N TRP A 205 -19.46 -3.28 -6.42
CA TRP A 205 -19.15 -4.65 -6.81
C TRP A 205 -17.64 -4.80 -6.92
N ASP A 206 -17.04 -5.74 -6.17
CA ASP A 206 -15.58 -5.96 -6.15
C ASP A 206 -15.08 -6.93 -7.24
N GLY A 207 -15.97 -7.40 -8.12
CA GLY A 207 -15.69 -8.46 -9.09
C GLY A 207 -16.28 -9.82 -8.71
N SER A 208 -16.48 -10.06 -7.41
CA SER A 208 -16.94 -11.35 -6.85
C SER A 208 -18.15 -11.23 -5.93
N GLN A 209 -18.31 -10.10 -5.24
CA GLN A 209 -19.37 -9.81 -4.29
C GLN A 209 -19.64 -8.30 -4.24
N TRP A 210 -20.80 -7.95 -3.72
CA TRP A 210 -21.18 -6.61 -3.34
C TRP A 210 -20.65 -6.31 -1.95
N VAL A 211 -20.15 -5.09 -1.77
CA VAL A 211 -19.73 -4.55 -0.47
C VAL A 211 -20.47 -3.23 -0.26
N MET A 212 -21.26 -3.18 0.80
CA MET A 212 -21.96 -1.98 1.24
C MET A 212 -21.23 -1.39 2.44
N ALA A 213 -20.95 -0.08 2.40
CA ALA A 213 -20.46 0.69 3.54
C ALA A 213 -21.55 1.66 4.02
N VAL A 214 -21.75 1.75 5.34
CA VAL A 214 -22.76 2.63 5.95
C VAL A 214 -22.15 3.45 7.09
N ARG A 215 -22.71 4.63 7.29
CA ARG A 215 -22.45 5.48 8.46
C ARG A 215 -23.29 5.00 9.63
N CYS A 216 -22.71 4.91 10.83
CA CYS A 216 -23.44 4.73 12.07
C CYS A 216 -23.30 5.99 12.92
N ASP A 217 -24.41 6.69 13.16
CA ASP A 217 -24.41 7.99 13.85
C ASP A 217 -24.25 7.87 15.37
N VAL A 218 -24.54 6.70 15.94
CA VAL A 218 -24.57 6.48 17.39
C VAL A 218 -23.17 6.32 17.98
N ASP A 219 -22.28 5.63 17.26
CA ASP A 219 -20.96 5.23 17.77
C ASP A 219 -19.79 5.70 16.89
N TYR A 220 -20.06 6.54 15.88
CA TYR A 220 -19.03 7.09 14.99
C TYR A 220 -18.20 6.01 14.31
N VAL A 221 -18.86 4.96 13.80
CA VAL A 221 -18.21 3.86 13.07
C VAL A 221 -18.75 3.78 11.65
N THR A 222 -17.86 3.53 10.69
CA THR A 222 -18.29 3.05 9.37
C THR A 222 -18.35 1.53 9.40
N ARG A 223 -19.49 0.98 9.00
CA ARG A 223 -19.74 -0.47 8.96
C ARG A 223 -19.77 -0.97 7.53
N THR A 224 -19.35 -2.21 7.34
CA THR A 224 -19.48 -2.92 6.06
C THR A 224 -20.32 -4.17 6.18
N SER A 225 -20.99 -4.53 5.09
CA SER A 225 -21.67 -5.81 4.92
C SER A 225 -21.47 -6.26 3.47
N ARG A 226 -21.50 -7.58 3.26
CA ARG A 226 -21.09 -8.21 1.99
C ARG A 226 -22.17 -9.17 1.49
N SER A 227 -22.36 -9.25 0.18
CA SER A 227 -23.35 -10.14 -0.44
C SER A 227 -22.94 -10.57 -1.85
N ARG A 228 -23.06 -11.85 -2.18
CA ARG A 228 -22.78 -12.33 -3.55
C ARG A 228 -23.96 -12.11 -4.52
N ASP A 229 -25.17 -12.04 -3.97
CA ASP A 229 -26.42 -12.18 -4.73
C ASP A 229 -27.41 -11.01 -4.54
N LEU A 230 -27.12 -10.04 -3.65
CA LEU A 230 -28.05 -9.01 -3.19
C LEU A 230 -29.31 -9.58 -2.55
N VAL A 231 -29.21 -10.75 -1.92
CA VAL A 231 -30.30 -11.38 -1.16
C VAL A 231 -29.78 -11.72 0.23
N THR A 232 -28.68 -12.46 0.29
CA THR A 232 -28.05 -12.90 1.54
C THR A 232 -26.89 -11.97 1.86
N TRP A 233 -26.92 -11.36 3.03
CA TRP A 233 -25.89 -10.43 3.50
C TRP A 233 -25.19 -10.98 4.74
N ASP A 234 -23.85 -10.87 4.77
CA ASP A 234 -23.06 -11.07 5.98
C ASP A 234 -23.46 -10.05 7.04
N GLY A 235 -23.39 -10.38 8.33
CA GLY A 235 -23.65 -9.40 9.40
C GLY A 235 -22.79 -8.14 9.29
N TRP A 236 -23.26 -7.02 9.85
CA TRP A 236 -22.52 -5.76 9.84
C TRP A 236 -21.22 -5.89 10.66
N SER A 237 -20.09 -5.66 10.00
CA SER A 237 -18.76 -5.58 10.63
C SER A 237 -18.29 -4.13 10.72
N GLU A 238 -17.53 -3.81 11.74
CA GLU A 238 -16.79 -2.55 11.80
C GLU A 238 -15.70 -2.53 10.73
N ALA A 239 -15.67 -1.48 9.91
CA ALA A 239 -14.60 -1.24 8.95
C ALA A 239 -13.57 -0.26 9.52
N VAL A 240 -14.02 0.87 10.04
CA VAL A 240 -13.17 1.90 10.67
C VAL A 240 -13.94 2.63 11.77
N GLY A 241 -13.30 2.82 12.94
CA GLY A 241 -13.81 3.62 14.04
C GLY A 241 -13.41 5.10 13.97
N GLY A 242 -14.07 5.96 14.75
CA GLY A 242 -13.81 7.40 14.78
C GLY A 242 -14.15 8.11 13.46
N ALA A 243 -15.17 7.63 12.77
CA ALA A 243 -15.65 8.11 11.48
C ALA A 243 -16.97 8.89 11.64
N SER A 244 -17.14 9.94 10.83
CA SER A 244 -18.37 10.71 10.73
C SER A 244 -18.70 10.98 9.26
N GLY A 245 -19.95 11.32 8.97
CA GLY A 245 -20.40 11.61 7.58
C GLY A 245 -20.46 10.38 6.67
N SER A 246 -20.92 10.59 5.43
CA SER A 246 -21.10 9.50 4.47
C SER A 246 -19.74 8.88 4.14
N PRO A 247 -19.57 7.55 4.25
CA PRO A 247 -18.43 6.90 3.63
C PRO A 247 -18.53 7.01 2.11
N THR A 248 -17.44 6.70 1.43
CA THR A 248 -17.35 6.42 -0.01
C THR A 248 -16.51 5.17 -0.19
N ILE A 249 -17.05 4.16 -0.87
CA ILE A 249 -16.34 2.91 -1.15
C ILE A 249 -16.22 2.69 -2.66
N ALA A 250 -15.04 2.30 -3.12
CA ALA A 250 -14.79 2.02 -4.54
C ALA A 250 -13.78 0.87 -4.70
N GLN A 251 -13.91 0.12 -5.79
CA GLN A 251 -12.90 -0.84 -6.20
C GLN A 251 -11.76 -0.09 -6.91
N VAL A 252 -10.55 -0.24 -6.39
CA VAL A 252 -9.36 0.46 -6.89
C VAL A 252 -8.35 -0.48 -7.54
N ALA A 253 -8.47 -1.78 -7.27
CA ALA A 253 -7.75 -2.85 -7.95
C ALA A 253 -8.55 -4.15 -7.83
N ASP A 254 -8.03 -5.21 -8.44
CA ASP A 254 -8.53 -6.56 -8.22
C ASP A 254 -8.43 -6.87 -6.72
N ASP A 255 -9.55 -7.30 -6.13
CA ASP A 255 -9.74 -7.57 -4.70
C ASP A 255 -9.36 -6.44 -3.72
N THR A 256 -9.11 -5.22 -4.22
CA THR A 256 -8.72 -4.07 -3.41
C THR A 256 -9.80 -3.01 -3.42
N LEU A 257 -10.30 -2.69 -2.22
CA LEU A 257 -11.29 -1.63 -2.00
C LEU A 257 -10.65 -0.44 -1.29
N MET A 258 -11.03 0.75 -1.72
CA MET A 258 -10.73 1.99 -1.04
C MET A 258 -11.97 2.52 -0.36
N LEU A 259 -11.83 2.86 0.92
CA LEU A 259 -12.83 3.56 1.71
C LEU A 259 -12.32 4.97 1.99
N VAL A 260 -13.08 5.98 1.64
CA VAL A 260 -12.84 7.38 2.03
C VAL A 260 -13.93 7.78 3.01
N TYR A 261 -13.55 8.42 4.09
CA TYR A 261 -14.47 8.83 5.14
C TYR A 261 -13.97 10.12 5.79
N ARG A 262 -14.85 10.79 6.51
CA ARG A 262 -14.48 11.94 7.34
C ARG A 262 -14.19 11.45 8.76
N GLN A 263 -13.10 11.92 9.35
CA GLN A 263 -12.81 11.61 10.75
C GLN A 263 -13.84 12.30 11.66
N GLN A 264 -14.13 11.73 12.83
CA GLN A 264 -14.87 12.42 13.86
C GLN A 264 -14.18 13.76 14.20
N PRO A 265 -14.92 14.87 14.29
CA PRO A 265 -14.34 16.16 14.65
C PRO A 265 -13.80 16.14 16.08
N VAL A 266 -12.76 16.93 16.34
CA VAL A 266 -12.24 17.15 17.71
C VAL A 266 -13.11 18.16 18.47
N ILE A 267 -13.85 19.00 17.75
CA ILE A 267 -14.71 20.05 18.30
C ILE A 267 -16.16 19.69 17.96
N ASP A 268 -17.03 19.66 18.96
CA ASP A 268 -18.44 19.39 18.75
C ASP A 268 -19.06 20.43 17.80
N GLY A 269 -19.86 19.94 16.84
CA GLY A 269 -20.50 20.79 15.85
C GLY A 269 -19.57 21.30 14.74
N THR A 270 -18.39 20.71 14.54
CA THR A 270 -17.57 20.92 13.33
C THR A 270 -17.46 19.65 12.47
N HIS A 271 -16.80 19.76 11.31
CA HIS A 271 -16.44 18.62 10.48
C HIS A 271 -14.98 18.23 10.76
N GLY A 272 -14.63 16.93 10.68
CA GLY A 272 -13.25 16.47 10.77
C GLY A 272 -12.51 16.48 9.43
N PRO A 273 -11.20 16.18 9.40
CA PRO A 273 -10.43 16.02 8.16
C PRO A 273 -10.83 14.74 7.41
N PHE A 274 -10.35 14.60 6.16
CA PHE A 274 -10.50 13.34 5.44
C PHE A 274 -9.60 12.26 6.05
N ARG A 275 -10.04 11.02 5.94
CA ARG A 275 -9.24 9.82 6.12
C ARG A 275 -9.57 8.87 5.00
N TRP A 276 -8.68 7.92 4.78
CA TRP A 276 -8.93 6.85 3.83
C TRP A 276 -8.38 5.55 4.37
N ALA A 277 -8.89 4.45 3.84
CA ALA A 277 -8.49 3.11 4.21
C ALA A 277 -8.49 2.20 2.99
N LEU A 278 -7.63 1.19 3.02
CA LEU A 278 -7.56 0.15 1.99
C LEU A 278 -7.90 -1.20 2.60
N SER A 279 -8.72 -1.96 1.89
CA SER A 279 -8.92 -3.39 2.12
C SER A 279 -8.36 -4.17 0.94
N VAL A 280 -7.65 -5.25 1.24
CA VAL A 280 -7.03 -6.17 0.27
C VAL A 280 -7.64 -7.57 0.34
N ASP A 281 -8.74 -7.71 1.08
CA ASP A 281 -9.40 -8.97 1.40
C ASP A 281 -10.93 -8.89 1.17
N GLY A 282 -11.33 -8.07 0.18
CA GLY A 282 -12.73 -7.92 -0.23
C GLY A 282 -13.60 -7.19 0.81
N GLY A 283 -13.03 -6.26 1.56
CA GLY A 283 -13.74 -5.42 2.53
C GLY A 283 -13.90 -6.04 3.93
N ARG A 284 -13.08 -7.02 4.31
CA ARG A 284 -13.13 -7.64 5.65
C ARG A 284 -12.29 -6.86 6.66
N ASN A 285 -11.08 -6.47 6.27
CA ASN A 285 -10.19 -5.65 7.08
C ASN A 285 -9.75 -4.42 6.32
N PHE A 286 -9.64 -3.29 7.02
CA PHE A 286 -9.24 -2.00 6.45
C PHE A 286 -8.03 -1.43 7.20
N SER A 287 -6.96 -1.14 6.45
CA SER A 287 -5.81 -0.39 6.95
C SER A 287 -6.04 1.09 6.75
N THR A 288 -6.02 1.88 7.81
CA THR A 288 -6.30 3.32 7.77
C THR A 288 -5.05 4.16 7.54
N TYR A 289 -5.21 5.27 6.82
CA TYR A 289 -4.16 6.20 6.43
C TYR A 289 -4.52 7.65 6.81
N PRO A 290 -3.52 8.54 6.93
CA PRO A 290 -3.75 9.96 7.22
C PRO A 290 -4.48 10.70 6.11
N ASP A 291 -4.90 11.94 6.41
CA ASP A 291 -5.59 12.82 5.47
C ASP A 291 -4.79 12.93 4.16
N PRO A 292 -5.35 12.46 3.03
CA PRO A 292 -4.63 12.46 1.77
C PRO A 292 -4.54 13.86 1.15
N THR A 293 -5.42 14.78 1.55
CA THR A 293 -5.53 16.11 0.96
C THR A 293 -4.47 17.07 1.49
N ASN A 294 -4.07 16.91 2.75
CA ASN A 294 -3.15 17.79 3.48
C ASN A 294 -3.50 19.30 3.37
N LEU A 295 -4.80 19.61 3.21
CA LEU A 295 -5.27 20.99 3.05
C LEU A 295 -5.47 21.72 4.38
N GLY A 296 -5.59 20.99 5.49
CA GLY A 296 -6.00 21.56 6.77
C GLY A 296 -7.44 22.08 6.80
N LEU A 297 -8.23 21.75 5.78
CA LEU A 297 -9.65 22.10 5.67
C LEU A 297 -10.53 20.92 6.10
N TYR A 298 -11.77 21.24 6.50
CA TYR A 298 -12.69 20.20 6.94
C TYR A 298 -13.33 19.46 5.78
N ALA A 299 -13.37 18.13 5.91
CA ALA A 299 -13.90 17.24 4.91
C ALA A 299 -15.43 17.27 4.88
N MET A 300 -15.96 17.10 3.68
CA MET A 300 -17.39 16.94 3.46
C MET A 300 -17.68 15.58 2.85
N TYR A 301 -17.76 15.50 1.52
CA TYR A 301 -18.15 14.31 0.78
C TYR A 301 -17.16 14.03 -0.34
N ALA A 302 -17.09 12.79 -0.80
CA ALA A 302 -16.19 12.38 -1.86
C ALA A 302 -16.83 11.36 -2.81
N GLY A 303 -16.39 11.36 -4.06
CA GLY A 303 -16.57 10.29 -5.03
C GLY A 303 -15.18 9.75 -5.43
N VAL A 304 -15.10 8.45 -5.70
CA VAL A 304 -13.85 7.79 -6.08
C VAL A 304 -14.06 6.94 -7.33
N VAL A 305 -13.12 7.01 -8.28
CA VAL A 305 -13.13 6.15 -9.47
C VAL A 305 -11.74 5.76 -9.93
N ARG A 306 -11.56 4.52 -10.40
CA ARG A 306 -10.30 4.01 -10.95
C ARG A 306 -10.13 4.40 -12.42
N ASN A 307 -8.97 4.94 -12.79
CA ASN A 307 -8.54 5.28 -14.16
C ASN A 307 -7.98 4.05 -14.92
N PRO A 308 -7.87 4.11 -16.26
CA PRO A 308 -7.34 2.99 -17.06
C PRO A 308 -5.89 2.64 -16.73
N ASP A 309 -5.09 3.64 -16.34
CA ASP A 309 -3.67 3.50 -15.96
C ASP A 309 -3.49 2.94 -14.54
N GLY A 310 -4.57 2.48 -13.89
CA GLY A 310 -4.54 1.98 -12.52
C GLY A 310 -4.51 3.07 -11.44
N SER A 311 -4.35 4.34 -11.81
CA SER A 311 -4.51 5.45 -10.86
C SER A 311 -5.96 5.57 -10.37
N VAL A 312 -6.16 6.19 -9.22
CA VAL A 312 -7.47 6.39 -8.61
C VAL A 312 -7.72 7.88 -8.49
N LEU A 313 -8.82 8.35 -9.04
CA LEU A 313 -9.25 9.74 -8.92
C LEU A 313 -10.26 9.85 -7.78
N MET A 314 -9.99 10.76 -6.86
CA MET A 314 -10.92 11.20 -5.83
C MET A 314 -11.39 12.62 -6.18
N VAL A 315 -12.69 12.82 -6.29
CA VAL A 315 -13.33 14.15 -6.38
C VAL A 315 -14.03 14.39 -5.05
N PHE A 316 -13.75 15.49 -4.39
CA PHE A 316 -14.16 15.71 -3.01
C PHE A 316 -14.52 17.17 -2.76
N SER A 317 -15.31 17.43 -1.72
CA SER A 317 -15.61 18.78 -1.26
C SER A 317 -15.04 19.05 0.13
N VAL A 318 -14.69 20.31 0.36
CA VAL A 318 -14.17 20.83 1.63
C VAL A 318 -14.92 22.08 2.04
N GLU A 319 -15.00 22.34 3.35
CA GLU A 319 -15.45 23.64 3.86
C GLU A 319 -14.38 24.69 3.57
N ASP A 320 -14.75 25.77 2.87
CA ASP A 320 -13.83 26.87 2.58
C ASP A 320 -13.66 27.79 3.80
N GLU A 321 -14.66 27.82 4.68
CA GLU A 321 -14.67 28.59 5.91
C GLU A 321 -14.85 27.65 7.13
N PRO A 322 -13.77 27.10 7.71
CA PRO A 322 -13.83 26.11 8.79
C PRO A 322 -14.64 26.55 10.03
N ASN A 323 -14.72 27.85 10.28
CA ASN A 323 -15.45 28.43 11.42
C ASN A 323 -16.94 28.68 11.12
N ARG A 324 -17.39 28.46 9.89
CA ARG A 324 -18.76 28.72 9.43
C ARG A 324 -19.25 27.52 8.63
N LEU A 325 -19.62 26.45 9.35
CA LEU A 325 -20.13 25.24 8.72
C LEU A 325 -21.25 25.53 7.74
N TRP A 326 -21.15 24.90 6.58
CA TRP A 326 -22.12 24.98 5.49
C TRP A 326 -22.25 26.36 4.84
N ALA A 327 -21.42 27.34 5.21
CA ALA A 327 -21.43 28.63 4.54
C ALA A 327 -20.97 28.44 3.09
N THR A 328 -19.71 28.05 2.91
CA THR A 328 -19.07 27.95 1.61
C THR A 328 -18.28 26.65 1.49
N ALA A 329 -18.36 26.04 0.32
CA ALA A 329 -17.68 24.79 0.04
C ALA A 329 -17.21 24.73 -1.42
N SER A 330 -16.01 24.21 -1.63
CA SER A 330 -15.40 24.04 -2.95
C SER A 330 -15.27 22.57 -3.31
N VAL A 331 -15.34 22.27 -4.62
CA VAL A 331 -15.13 20.93 -5.17
C VAL A 331 -13.72 20.84 -5.74
N ARG A 332 -13.00 19.83 -5.31
CA ARG A 332 -11.60 19.58 -5.62
C ARG A 332 -11.41 18.15 -6.12
N ALA A 333 -10.27 17.89 -6.73
CA ALA A 333 -9.89 16.57 -7.20
C ALA A 333 -8.43 16.29 -6.86
N MET A 334 -8.14 15.02 -6.59
CA MET A 334 -6.79 14.52 -6.44
C MET A 334 -6.66 13.11 -7.00
N THR A 335 -5.45 12.75 -7.38
CA THR A 335 -5.16 11.43 -7.93
C THR A 335 -4.31 10.65 -6.94
N PHE A 336 -4.59 9.38 -6.75
CA PHE A 336 -3.70 8.43 -6.10
C PHE A 336 -3.07 7.58 -7.19
N ARG A 337 -1.76 7.33 -7.09
CA ARG A 337 -1.06 6.46 -8.05
C ARG A 337 -0.65 5.16 -7.36
N PRO A 338 -0.80 4.01 -8.03
CA PRO A 338 -0.13 2.79 -7.64
C PRO A 338 1.34 3.06 -7.41
N GLN A 339 1.85 2.62 -6.26
CA GLN A 339 3.26 2.59 -6.01
C GLN A 339 3.85 1.41 -6.77
N GLU A 340 4.53 1.71 -7.88
CA GLU A 340 5.36 0.77 -8.61
C GLU A 340 6.78 0.77 -8.02
N ILE A 341 7.31 -0.44 -7.83
CA ILE A 341 8.71 -0.70 -7.51
C ILE A 341 9.25 -1.52 -8.67
N THR A 342 10.21 -0.96 -9.40
CA THR A 342 10.90 -1.63 -10.48
C THR A 342 12.25 -2.11 -9.97
N VAL A 343 12.60 -3.35 -10.32
CA VAL A 343 13.87 -3.97 -9.97
C VAL A 343 14.56 -4.36 -11.27
N THR A 344 15.79 -3.90 -11.45
CA THR A 344 16.59 -4.17 -12.64
C THR A 344 17.97 -4.64 -12.22
N GLU A 345 18.45 -5.71 -12.84
CA GLU A 345 19.82 -6.17 -12.70
C GLU A 345 20.74 -5.24 -13.49
N VAL A 346 21.77 -4.70 -12.85
CA VAL A 346 22.71 -3.77 -13.49
C VAL A 346 24.14 -4.25 -13.26
N VAL A 347 24.89 -4.32 -14.35
CA VAL A 347 26.34 -4.51 -14.36
C VAL A 347 26.92 -3.28 -15.05
N ASP A 348 27.58 -2.40 -14.29
CA ASP A 348 28.30 -1.23 -14.80
C ASP A 348 29.78 -1.26 -14.37
N ASP A 349 30.56 -0.29 -14.85
CA ASP A 349 32.03 -0.21 -14.68
C ASP A 349 32.53 -0.14 -13.22
N GLY A 350 31.62 -0.09 -12.23
CA GLY A 350 31.94 -0.04 -10.80
C GLY A 350 31.69 -1.37 -10.06
N ALA A 351 30.47 -1.92 -10.09
CA ALA A 351 30.14 -3.21 -9.47
C ALA A 351 28.74 -3.73 -9.86
N PRO A 352 28.52 -5.07 -9.88
CA PRO A 352 27.19 -5.63 -10.01
C PRO A 352 26.29 -5.15 -8.88
N HIS A 353 25.09 -4.72 -9.23
CA HIS A 353 24.08 -4.33 -8.28
C HIS A 353 22.68 -4.55 -8.81
N ILE A 354 21.73 -4.63 -7.88
CA ILE A 354 20.33 -4.51 -8.23
C ILE A 354 19.93 -3.03 -8.12
N LEU A 355 19.44 -2.45 -9.21
CA LEU A 355 18.83 -1.14 -9.23
C LEU A 355 17.35 -1.27 -8.86
N ILE A 356 16.93 -0.57 -7.80
CA ILE A 356 15.54 -0.52 -7.38
C ILE A 356 15.06 0.92 -7.56
N THR A 357 13.98 1.11 -8.29
CA THR A 357 13.33 2.42 -8.46
C THR A 357 11.90 2.36 -7.98
N ALA A 358 11.47 3.39 -7.26
CA ALA A 358 10.10 3.52 -6.78
C ALA A 358 9.47 4.81 -7.32
N THR A 359 8.16 4.75 -7.57
CA THR A 359 7.38 5.91 -8.02
C THR A 359 7.21 7.00 -6.96
N SER A 360 7.44 6.69 -5.68
CA SER A 360 7.36 7.62 -4.55
C SER A 360 8.64 7.57 -3.69
N ALA A 361 8.90 8.68 -2.97
CA ALA A 361 10.06 8.80 -2.08
C ALA A 361 9.89 7.88 -0.86
N LEU A 362 10.92 7.11 -0.50
CA LEU A 362 10.82 6.10 0.57
C LEU A 362 11.81 6.33 1.71
N SER A 363 11.40 5.91 2.90
CA SER A 363 12.21 6.01 4.12
C SER A 363 13.11 4.80 4.37
N SER A 364 12.74 3.60 3.89
CA SER A 364 13.54 2.38 4.08
C SER A 364 13.16 1.25 3.12
N LEU A 365 14.16 0.60 2.52
CA LEU A 365 14.02 -0.58 1.67
C LEU A 365 14.60 -1.81 2.38
N ILE A 366 13.90 -2.94 2.37
CA ILE A 366 14.33 -4.20 3.01
C ILE A 366 14.59 -5.25 1.92
N ARG A 367 15.81 -5.76 1.81
CA ARG A 367 16.11 -6.98 1.07
C ARG A 367 15.69 -8.20 1.89
N VAL A 368 14.98 -9.13 1.27
CA VAL A 368 14.63 -10.43 1.86
C VAL A 368 15.22 -11.55 1.01
N THR A 369 16.07 -12.38 1.62
CA THR A 369 16.68 -13.57 1.01
C THR A 369 16.31 -14.81 1.81
N ILE A 370 16.50 -16.00 1.24
CA ILE A 370 16.40 -17.26 1.98
C ILE A 370 17.80 -17.75 2.35
N ASP A 371 18.03 -18.03 3.64
CA ASP A 371 19.28 -18.66 4.07
C ASP A 371 19.33 -20.11 3.56
N PRO A 372 20.31 -20.49 2.73
CA PRO A 372 20.33 -21.82 2.12
C PRO A 372 20.60 -22.95 3.11
N ARG A 373 21.19 -22.67 4.29
CA ARG A 373 21.46 -23.67 5.33
C ARG A 373 20.24 -23.93 6.20
N THR A 374 19.45 -22.89 6.49
CA THR A 374 18.33 -22.99 7.46
C THR A 374 16.94 -22.93 6.82
N GLY A 375 16.85 -22.53 5.54
CA GLY A 375 15.58 -22.27 4.85
C GLY A 375 14.80 -21.07 5.38
N ARG A 376 15.37 -20.28 6.30
CA ARG A 376 14.68 -19.14 6.94
C ARG A 376 14.86 -17.85 6.15
N GLU A 377 13.85 -16.98 6.21
CA GLU A 377 13.95 -15.63 5.67
C GLU A 377 14.97 -14.80 6.44
N VAL A 378 15.86 -14.13 5.71
CA VAL A 378 16.82 -13.16 6.23
C VAL A 378 16.42 -11.79 5.68
N ARG A 379 16.17 -10.84 6.57
CA ARG A 379 15.71 -9.48 6.25
C ARG A 379 16.81 -8.47 6.55
N ASN A 380 17.25 -7.70 5.55
CA ASN A 380 18.32 -6.73 5.65
C ASN A 380 17.91 -5.39 5.04
N GLY A 381 18.09 -4.26 5.73
CA GLY A 381 17.88 -2.94 5.09
C GLY A 381 18.89 -2.68 3.98
N VAL A 382 18.45 -2.24 2.79
CA VAL A 382 19.32 -1.85 1.66
C VAL A 382 19.93 -0.48 1.92
N ARG A 383 21.22 -0.29 1.60
CA ARG A 383 21.87 1.02 1.74
C ARG A 383 21.45 1.95 0.62
N THR A 384 21.04 3.17 0.97
CA THR A 384 20.84 4.26 0.01
C THR A 384 22.19 4.81 -0.43
N THR A 385 22.52 4.69 -1.71
CA THR A 385 23.70 5.33 -2.31
C THR A 385 23.34 6.45 -3.29
N SER A 386 22.05 6.70 -3.54
CA SER A 386 21.59 7.83 -4.35
C SER A 386 21.13 8.98 -3.48
N GLU A 387 21.35 10.20 -3.96
CA GLU A 387 20.76 11.43 -3.41
C GLU A 387 19.24 11.48 -3.67
N ASP A 388 18.77 10.73 -4.68
CA ASP A 388 17.35 10.56 -4.96
C ASP A 388 16.71 9.53 -4.00
N SER A 389 15.76 10.00 -3.21
CA SER A 389 14.88 9.23 -2.31
C SER A 389 14.00 8.16 -2.98
N ARG A 390 14.08 8.02 -4.30
CA ARG A 390 13.28 7.10 -5.13
C ARG A 390 14.09 6.00 -5.79
N THR A 391 15.41 6.02 -5.62
CA THR A 391 16.32 5.06 -6.22
C THR A 391 17.12 4.38 -5.11
N TRP A 392 17.40 3.09 -5.25
CA TRP A 392 18.33 2.35 -4.40
C TRP A 392 19.21 1.48 -5.28
N ARG A 393 20.43 1.25 -4.82
CA ARG A 393 21.35 0.31 -5.44
C ARG A 393 21.78 -0.69 -4.39
N ASP A 394 21.43 -1.94 -4.61
CA ASP A 394 21.83 -3.03 -3.72
C ASP A 394 23.09 -3.72 -4.24
N TYR A 395 24.23 -3.27 -3.71
CA TYR A 395 25.55 -3.85 -3.97
C TYR A 395 25.86 -5.06 -3.07
N GLU A 396 24.96 -5.44 -2.16
CA GLU A 396 25.23 -6.43 -1.11
C GLU A 396 24.41 -7.71 -1.26
N LEU A 397 23.74 -7.89 -2.40
CA LEU A 397 23.15 -9.17 -2.77
C LEU A 397 24.25 -10.05 -3.39
N GLN A 398 24.46 -11.23 -2.82
CA GLN A 398 25.47 -12.17 -3.30
C GLN A 398 25.10 -12.67 -4.71
N GLN A 399 26.10 -12.85 -5.57
CA GLN A 399 25.91 -13.44 -6.90
C GLN A 399 25.16 -14.79 -6.83
N GLY A 400 24.21 -14.99 -7.73
CA GLY A 400 23.37 -16.20 -7.79
C GLY A 400 22.34 -16.33 -6.66
N VAL A 401 22.30 -15.41 -5.69
CA VAL A 401 21.30 -15.45 -4.63
C VAL A 401 20.02 -14.76 -5.07
N GLN A 402 18.90 -15.44 -4.81
CA GLN A 402 17.57 -14.90 -4.98
C GLN A 402 17.20 -13.95 -3.84
N ALA A 403 16.60 -12.82 -4.21
CA ALA A 403 16.07 -11.86 -3.27
C ALA A 403 14.74 -11.32 -3.75
N ARG A 404 13.93 -10.89 -2.80
CA ARG A 404 12.79 -10.00 -3.03
C ARG A 404 12.96 -8.75 -2.18
N TYR A 405 12.44 -7.62 -2.64
CA TYR A 405 12.58 -6.36 -1.95
C TYR A 405 11.26 -5.94 -1.34
N GLU A 406 11.30 -5.57 -0.06
CA GLU A 406 10.14 -5.17 0.70
C GLU A 406 10.15 -3.70 1.12
N ILE A 407 9.00 -3.05 0.94
CA ILE A 407 8.76 -1.64 1.26
C ILE A 407 7.36 -1.55 1.83
N ASN A 408 7.21 -0.99 3.04
CA ASN A 408 5.91 -0.78 3.69
C ASN A 408 4.99 -2.03 3.66
N GLY A 409 5.57 -3.22 3.82
CA GLY A 409 4.85 -4.49 3.83
C GLY A 409 4.56 -5.12 2.45
N ARG A 410 5.03 -4.52 1.34
CA ARG A 410 5.02 -5.14 0.01
C ARG A 410 6.27 -5.93 -0.25
N SER A 411 6.22 -6.82 -1.23
CA SER A 411 7.39 -7.47 -1.82
C SER A 411 7.37 -7.26 -3.33
N THR A 412 8.54 -7.07 -3.93
CA THR A 412 8.74 -7.25 -5.37
C THR A 412 8.63 -8.73 -5.73
N ASP A 413 8.63 -9.02 -7.04
CA ASP A 413 8.98 -10.35 -7.52
C ASP A 413 10.42 -10.71 -7.10
N THR A 414 10.71 -12.01 -7.14
CA THR A 414 12.04 -12.51 -6.84
C THR A 414 12.98 -12.18 -8.00
N VAL A 415 14.06 -11.47 -7.70
CA VAL A 415 15.18 -11.23 -8.61
C VAL A 415 16.36 -12.11 -8.19
N THR A 416 17.19 -12.50 -9.14
CA THR A 416 18.43 -13.23 -8.85
C THR A 416 19.58 -12.31 -9.20
N MET A 417 20.55 -12.13 -8.29
CA MET A 417 21.77 -11.41 -8.69
C MET A 417 22.46 -12.18 -9.82
N PRO A 418 22.82 -11.52 -10.94
CA PRO A 418 23.58 -12.15 -12.00
C PRO A 418 24.81 -12.86 -11.45
N THR A 419 25.08 -14.03 -12.00
CA THR A 419 26.34 -14.73 -11.76
C THR A 419 27.33 -14.26 -12.80
N LEU A 420 28.40 -13.62 -12.35
CA LEU A 420 29.48 -13.07 -13.16
C LEU A 420 30.71 -13.96 -13.04
N GLU A 421 31.55 -13.99 -14.07
CA GLU A 421 32.77 -14.81 -14.08
C GLU A 421 33.75 -14.42 -12.95
N ALA A 422 33.85 -13.12 -12.63
CA ALA A 422 34.75 -12.62 -11.60
C ALA A 422 34.08 -12.50 -10.21
N THR A 423 34.90 -12.65 -9.16
CA THR A 423 34.53 -12.23 -7.79
C THR A 423 34.70 -10.72 -7.68
N TYR A 424 33.84 -10.04 -6.92
CA TYR A 424 33.99 -8.59 -6.69
C TYR A 424 34.32 -8.29 -5.24
N LEU A 425 35.30 -7.39 -5.04
CA LEU A 425 35.48 -6.68 -3.77
C LEU A 425 34.69 -5.39 -3.84
N VAL A 426 33.66 -5.29 -2.99
CA VAL A 426 32.69 -4.19 -3.02
C VAL A 426 32.87 -3.29 -1.81
N HIS A 427 33.03 -1.99 -2.08
CA HIS A 427 33.04 -0.97 -1.02
C HIS A 427 31.62 -0.49 -0.70
N PRO A 428 31.13 -0.68 0.53
CA PRO A 428 29.71 -0.46 0.84
C PRO A 428 29.28 1.02 0.91
N TYR A 429 30.22 1.95 1.01
CA TYR A 429 29.95 3.40 1.09
C TYR A 429 30.47 4.19 -0.11
N ARG A 430 31.29 3.57 -0.95
CA ARG A 430 31.91 4.17 -2.13
C ARG A 430 31.94 3.14 -3.26
N PRO A 431 30.77 2.74 -3.79
CA PRO A 431 30.71 1.63 -4.75
C PRO A 431 31.58 1.82 -5.99
N GLY A 432 31.91 3.06 -6.36
CA GLY A 432 32.85 3.35 -7.46
C GLY A 432 34.32 2.95 -7.21
N LEU A 433 34.68 2.55 -5.99
CA LEU A 433 35.98 1.93 -5.67
C LEU A 433 35.94 0.40 -5.79
N SER A 434 34.76 -0.19 -6.01
CA SER A 434 34.63 -1.63 -6.11
C SER A 434 35.30 -2.14 -7.38
N ILE A 435 35.76 -3.39 -7.35
CA ILE A 435 36.57 -3.94 -8.43
C ILE A 435 36.37 -5.44 -8.59
N PRO A 436 36.37 -5.97 -9.83
CA PRO A 436 36.52 -7.41 -10.05
C PRO A 436 37.91 -7.87 -9.64
N VAL A 437 37.99 -9.06 -9.06
CA VAL A 437 39.21 -9.76 -8.68
C VAL A 437 39.11 -11.22 -9.07
N GLU A 438 40.23 -11.76 -9.51
CA GLU A 438 40.40 -13.21 -9.66
C GLU A 438 40.96 -13.78 -8.36
N VAL A 439 40.38 -14.87 -7.86
CA VAL A 439 40.79 -15.49 -6.60
C VAL A 439 41.77 -16.62 -6.93
N GLU A 440 43.06 -16.37 -6.67
CA GLU A 440 44.16 -17.31 -6.94
C GLU A 440 44.21 -18.45 -5.93
N SER A 441 44.16 -18.10 -4.65
CA SER A 441 44.15 -19.05 -3.54
C SER A 441 43.28 -18.54 -2.39
N ASP A 442 42.57 -19.47 -1.76
CA ASP A 442 41.95 -19.27 -0.45
C ASP A 442 42.71 -20.15 0.55
N ASP A 443 43.65 -19.54 1.28
CA ASP A 443 44.54 -20.25 2.19
C ASP A 443 43.80 -20.76 3.44
N ASP A 444 44.49 -21.54 4.29
CA ASP A 444 43.92 -22.15 5.49
C ASP A 444 43.18 -21.15 6.40
N ARG A 445 41.94 -21.49 6.73
CA ARG A 445 41.08 -20.68 7.61
C ARG A 445 41.38 -20.99 9.06
N THR A 446 41.70 -19.96 9.82
CA THR A 446 41.96 -20.11 11.25
C THR A 446 40.81 -19.57 12.08
N ARG A 447 40.48 -20.31 13.15
CA ARG A 447 39.59 -19.84 14.21
C ARG A 447 40.34 -19.97 15.52
N ALA A 448 40.87 -18.85 16.01
CA ALA A 448 41.53 -18.83 17.31
C ALA A 448 40.54 -19.27 18.40
N LEU A 449 40.92 -20.30 19.17
CA LEU A 449 40.16 -20.72 20.33
C LEU A 449 40.40 -19.71 21.45
N ASP A 450 39.34 -19.23 22.09
CA ASP A 450 39.44 -18.39 23.27
C ASP A 450 39.68 -19.28 24.50
N ALA A 451 40.88 -19.83 24.58
CA ALA A 451 41.33 -20.72 25.63
C ALA A 451 42.57 -20.13 26.31
N THR A 452 42.51 -19.92 27.62
CA THR A 452 43.67 -19.63 28.44
C THR A 452 44.10 -20.92 29.12
N PHE A 453 45.38 -21.24 28.98
CA PHE A 453 46.00 -22.41 29.59
C PHE A 453 46.67 -21.96 30.88
N VAL A 454 46.23 -22.49 32.02
CA VAL A 454 46.81 -22.19 33.32
C VAL A 454 47.55 -23.43 33.80
N ASP A 455 48.87 -23.33 33.87
CA ASP A 455 49.69 -24.32 34.55
C ASP A 455 49.53 -24.17 36.05
N VAL A 456 49.10 -25.25 36.71
CA VAL A 456 48.97 -25.31 38.17
C VAL A 456 50.10 -26.17 38.71
N PRO A 457 51.02 -25.60 39.52
CA PRO A 457 52.12 -26.38 40.10
C PRO A 457 51.63 -27.61 40.87
N GLY A 458 52.15 -28.79 40.53
CA GLY A 458 51.82 -30.07 41.18
C GLY A 458 50.72 -30.90 40.51
N ARG A 459 50.22 -30.49 39.34
CA ARG A 459 49.38 -31.31 38.46
C ARG A 459 50.06 -31.55 37.12
N ASP A 460 49.84 -32.73 36.55
CA ASP A 460 50.32 -33.09 35.21
C ASP A 460 49.39 -32.56 34.08
N ASP A 461 48.19 -32.10 34.44
CA ASP A 461 47.18 -31.60 33.49
C ASP A 461 46.99 -30.08 33.57
N VAL A 462 46.95 -29.43 32.40
CA VAL A 462 46.73 -27.99 32.23
C VAL A 462 45.25 -27.65 32.38
N ILE A 463 44.90 -26.63 33.18
CA ILE A 463 43.52 -26.15 33.24
C ILE A 463 43.24 -25.25 32.04
N VAL A 464 42.30 -25.66 31.19
CA VAL A 464 41.84 -24.89 30.03
C VAL A 464 40.62 -24.05 30.43
N VAL A 465 40.81 -22.75 30.58
CA VAL A 465 39.71 -21.79 30.82
C VAL A 465 39.21 -21.28 29.47
N ARG A 466 37.95 -21.59 29.13
CA ARG A 466 37.29 -21.11 27.90
C ARG A 466 36.22 -20.08 28.24
N SER A 467 36.16 -18.97 27.51
CA SER A 467 35.12 -17.94 27.69
C SER A 467 33.73 -18.35 27.19
N GLY A 468 33.61 -19.54 26.58
CA GLY A 468 32.38 -20.03 25.94
C GLY A 468 32.04 -19.36 24.61
N ARG A 469 32.83 -18.38 24.14
CA ARG A 469 32.60 -17.67 22.87
C ARG A 469 33.68 -18.03 21.84
N ARG A 470 33.26 -18.47 20.65
CA ARG A 470 34.18 -18.66 19.50
C ARG A 470 34.64 -17.30 18.98
N ARG A 471 35.94 -17.10 18.73
CA ARG A 471 36.45 -15.90 18.05
C ARG A 471 36.02 -15.89 16.58
N LYS A 472 36.01 -14.71 15.98
CA LYS A 472 35.68 -14.51 14.56
C LYS A 472 36.67 -15.28 13.67
N GLN A 473 36.18 -15.81 12.55
CA GLN A 473 37.02 -16.49 11.57
C GLN A 473 37.98 -15.48 10.93
N ALA A 474 39.23 -15.90 10.74
CA ALA A 474 40.23 -15.13 10.00
C ALA A 474 40.85 -16.03 8.92
N GLY A 475 41.36 -15.40 7.86
CA GLY A 475 41.96 -16.10 6.74
C GLY A 475 42.84 -15.16 5.92
N SER A 476 43.45 -15.71 4.88
CA SER A 476 44.19 -14.98 3.87
C SER A 476 43.66 -15.40 2.51
N THR A 477 43.46 -14.43 1.63
CA THR A 477 43.02 -14.70 0.26
C THR A 477 43.92 -13.91 -0.69
N SER A 478 44.35 -14.56 -1.76
CA SER A 478 45.16 -13.95 -2.80
C SER A 478 44.29 -13.58 -4.00
N PHE A 479 44.49 -12.36 -4.49
CA PHE A 479 43.74 -11.77 -5.61
C PHE A 479 44.69 -11.34 -6.72
N ALA A 480 44.28 -11.54 -7.97
CA ALA A 480 44.97 -11.01 -9.13
C ALA A 480 44.17 -9.88 -9.81
N THR A 481 44.88 -8.91 -10.39
CA THR A 481 44.30 -7.91 -11.30
C THR A 481 45.07 -7.88 -12.62
N SER A 482 44.35 -7.70 -13.72
CA SER A 482 44.91 -7.78 -15.08
C SER A 482 45.51 -6.47 -15.59
N THR A 483 45.08 -5.30 -15.08
CA THR A 483 45.54 -3.98 -15.58
C THR A 483 46.17 -3.10 -14.50
N LEU A 484 46.96 -2.09 -14.92
CA LEU A 484 47.48 -1.06 -14.00
C LEU A 484 46.36 -0.20 -13.41
N ALA A 485 45.32 0.10 -14.18
CA ALA A 485 44.18 0.86 -13.69
C ALA A 485 43.41 0.09 -12.60
N ASP A 486 43.31 -1.23 -12.75
CA ASP A 486 42.71 -2.11 -11.74
C ASP A 486 43.59 -2.20 -10.49
N ALA A 487 44.91 -2.26 -10.66
CA ALA A 487 45.86 -2.19 -9.54
C ALA A 487 45.69 -0.90 -8.73
N ASP A 488 45.62 0.26 -9.40
CA ASP A 488 45.45 1.56 -8.73
C ASP A 488 44.08 1.67 -8.03
N ARG A 489 43.02 1.11 -8.63
CA ARG A 489 41.68 1.02 -8.02
C ARG A 489 41.66 0.12 -6.80
N LEU A 490 42.33 -1.03 -6.86
CA LEU A 490 42.45 -1.96 -5.74
C LEU A 490 43.25 -1.34 -4.58
N ASP A 491 44.35 -0.65 -4.88
CA ASP A 491 45.11 0.08 -3.86
C ASP A 491 44.22 1.16 -3.21
N ALA A 492 43.47 1.94 -4.00
CA ALA A 492 42.52 2.94 -3.47
C ALA A 492 41.38 2.33 -2.65
N LEU A 493 40.91 1.14 -3.01
CA LEU A 493 39.89 0.39 -2.27
C LEU A 493 40.41 -0.07 -0.90
N LEU A 494 41.64 -0.59 -0.88
CA LEU A 494 42.26 -1.17 0.31
C LEU A 494 42.82 -0.10 1.26
N ASP A 495 43.32 1.02 0.73
CA ASP A 495 43.80 2.17 1.51
C ASP A 495 42.72 2.80 2.39
N ASP A 496 41.44 2.63 2.04
CA ASP A 496 40.36 3.09 2.89
C ASP A 496 40.28 2.34 4.23
N GLY A 497 40.84 1.13 4.28
CA GLY A 497 40.84 0.27 5.48
C GLY A 497 39.44 -0.10 5.98
N GLY A 498 38.40 0.16 5.18
CA GLY A 498 37.01 -0.07 5.52
C GLY A 498 36.58 -1.54 5.41
N PRO A 499 35.42 -1.90 5.98
CA PRO A 499 34.84 -3.22 5.79
C PRO A 499 34.43 -3.43 4.33
N LEU A 500 34.75 -4.59 3.76
CA LEU A 500 34.43 -4.96 2.38
C LEU A 500 33.35 -6.03 2.33
N PHE A 501 32.50 -5.95 1.31
CA PHE A 501 31.59 -7.02 0.92
C PHE A 501 32.23 -7.84 -0.21
N ILE A 502 32.33 -9.16 -0.04
CA ILE A 502 32.87 -10.06 -1.07
C ILE A 502 31.71 -10.68 -1.83
N SER A 503 31.48 -10.19 -3.05
CA SER A 503 30.51 -10.77 -3.97
C SER A 503 31.17 -11.85 -4.82
N ALA A 504 31.35 -13.03 -4.21
CA ALA A 504 31.92 -14.23 -4.81
C ALA A 504 30.91 -15.03 -5.64
N HIS A 505 31.41 -15.71 -6.67
CA HIS A 505 30.69 -16.68 -7.50
C HIS A 505 30.21 -17.88 -6.67
N PRO A 506 29.05 -18.48 -6.97
CA PRO A 506 28.64 -19.78 -6.41
C PRO A 506 29.76 -20.82 -6.48
N GLY A 507 30.16 -21.37 -5.34
CA GLY A 507 31.22 -22.40 -5.24
C GLY A 507 32.46 -21.94 -4.45
N LEU A 508 32.70 -20.63 -4.32
CA LEU A 508 33.74 -20.09 -3.45
C LEU A 508 33.18 -19.92 -2.02
N ASP A 509 33.80 -20.55 -1.02
CA ASP A 509 33.32 -20.51 0.37
C ASP A 509 33.72 -19.21 1.10
N LEU A 510 33.98 -18.09 0.41
CA LEU A 510 34.44 -16.85 1.05
C LEU A 510 33.35 -16.21 1.93
N PRO A 511 33.72 -15.62 3.09
CA PRO A 511 32.74 -14.90 3.90
C PRO A 511 32.30 -13.61 3.19
N SER A 512 30.98 -13.37 3.15
CA SER A 512 30.45 -12.18 2.46
C SER A 512 30.90 -10.84 3.06
N TRP A 513 31.32 -10.79 4.32
CA TRP A 513 31.76 -9.55 4.99
C TRP A 513 33.10 -9.73 5.70
N VAL A 514 34.07 -8.90 5.32
CA VAL A 514 35.43 -8.95 5.85
C VAL A 514 35.92 -7.58 6.28
N GLN A 515 36.80 -7.58 7.27
CA GLN A 515 37.68 -6.46 7.59
C GLN A 515 39.08 -6.81 7.10
N PRO A 516 39.64 -6.08 6.12
CA PRO A 516 41.06 -6.20 5.77
C PRO A 516 41.93 -5.89 6.99
N LEU A 517 42.97 -6.68 7.21
CA LEU A 517 43.91 -6.53 8.33
C LEU A 517 45.32 -6.17 7.85
N GLU A 518 45.81 -6.89 6.84
CA GLU A 518 47.12 -6.69 6.25
C GLU A 518 47.03 -7.01 4.76
N VAL A 519 47.64 -6.19 3.92
CA VAL A 519 47.72 -6.39 2.47
C VAL A 519 49.18 -6.45 2.07
N LYS A 520 49.57 -7.47 1.31
CA LYS A 520 50.90 -7.64 0.74
C LYS A 520 50.79 -7.72 -0.77
N ARG A 521 51.53 -6.88 -1.47
CA ARG A 521 51.69 -6.98 -2.92
C ARG A 521 52.86 -7.93 -3.21
N ALA A 522 52.57 -9.08 -3.82
CA ALA A 522 53.60 -9.99 -4.30
C ALA A 522 54.24 -9.41 -5.58
N ARG A 523 55.52 -9.70 -5.77
CA ARG A 523 56.28 -9.20 -6.93
C ARG A 523 55.84 -9.94 -8.19
N VAL A 524 55.56 -9.17 -9.23
CA VAL A 524 55.17 -9.60 -10.59
C VAL A 524 55.91 -10.86 -11.02
N THR A 525 55.18 -11.94 -11.28
CA THR A 525 55.71 -13.14 -11.95
C THR A 525 55.64 -12.91 -13.45
N ASP A 526 56.82 -12.84 -14.08
CA ASP A 526 56.98 -12.63 -15.52
C ASP A 526 56.67 -13.95 -16.24
N VAL A 527 55.44 -14.12 -16.69
CA VAL A 527 55.02 -15.28 -17.49
C VAL A 527 54.46 -14.76 -18.81
N CYS A 528 55.33 -14.71 -19.82
CA CYS A 528 54.97 -14.61 -21.25
C CYS A 528 53.85 -13.61 -21.61
N ASP A 529 54.17 -12.31 -21.55
CA ASP A 529 53.39 -11.17 -22.07
C ASP A 529 52.13 -10.73 -21.31
N ASP A 530 51.71 -11.41 -20.24
CA ASP A 530 50.66 -10.95 -19.32
C ASP A 530 51.22 -10.67 -17.91
N PHE A 531 51.15 -9.40 -17.48
CA PHE A 531 51.62 -9.00 -16.14
C PHE A 531 50.51 -9.15 -15.10
N GLU A 532 50.38 -10.34 -14.53
CA GLU A 532 49.55 -10.53 -13.35
C GLU A 532 50.21 -9.92 -12.12
N ARG A 533 49.47 -9.01 -11.47
CA ARG A 533 49.83 -8.45 -10.17
C ARG A 533 49.01 -9.21 -9.14
N VAL A 534 49.68 -9.75 -8.12
CA VAL A 534 49.03 -10.55 -7.09
C VAL A 534 49.12 -9.84 -5.75
N TRP A 535 47.98 -9.73 -5.06
CA TRP A 535 47.86 -9.21 -3.71
C TRP A 535 47.44 -10.34 -2.80
N SER A 536 48.04 -10.43 -1.61
CA SER A 536 47.56 -11.28 -0.53
C SER A 536 46.96 -10.39 0.55
N MET A 537 45.70 -10.61 0.88
CA MET A 537 44.99 -9.88 1.93
C MET A 537 44.63 -10.84 3.07
N SER A 538 45.14 -10.56 4.26
CA SER A 538 44.61 -11.16 5.47
C SER A 538 43.36 -10.43 5.91
N TRP A 539 42.38 -11.18 6.40
CA TRP A 539 41.07 -10.66 6.74
C TRP A 539 40.51 -11.29 8.01
N GLN A 540 39.59 -10.57 8.65
CA GLN A 540 38.71 -11.10 9.68
C GLN A 540 37.27 -11.02 9.23
N GLN A 541 36.53 -12.12 9.33
CA GLN A 541 35.09 -12.13 9.09
C GLN A 541 34.41 -11.23 10.11
N ILE A 542 33.59 -10.30 9.62
CA ILE A 542 32.81 -9.41 10.46
C ILE A 542 31.31 -9.63 10.24
N ARG A 543 30.51 -9.09 11.16
CA ARG A 543 29.07 -8.94 10.91
C ARG A 543 28.88 -7.81 9.92
N ARG A 544 27.83 -7.89 9.09
CA ARG A 544 27.38 -6.78 8.24
C ARG A 544 27.34 -5.49 9.08
N PRO A 545 28.14 -4.46 8.74
CA PRO A 545 28.13 -3.20 9.47
C PRO A 545 26.73 -2.57 9.43
N SER A 546 26.12 -2.22 10.55
CA SER A 546 24.76 -1.66 10.57
C SER A 546 24.75 -0.19 10.13
N THR A 547 23.76 0.21 9.32
CA THR A 547 23.49 1.62 8.99
C THR A 547 22.41 2.27 9.87
N VAL A 548 21.57 1.47 10.54
CA VAL A 548 20.46 1.91 11.40
C VAL A 548 20.26 0.86 12.49
N PRO A 549 19.96 1.22 13.76
CA PRO A 549 19.53 0.25 14.76
C PRO A 549 18.19 -0.36 14.32
N LEU A 550 18.22 -1.61 13.85
CA LEU A 550 17.00 -2.42 13.70
C LEU A 550 16.26 -2.48 15.05
N PRO A 551 14.92 -2.43 15.07
CA PRO A 551 14.15 -2.72 16.29
C PRO A 551 14.60 -4.05 16.90
N GLU A 552 14.83 -4.07 18.22
CA GLU A 552 15.41 -5.20 18.95
C GLU A 552 14.70 -6.55 18.74
N ARG A 553 13.45 -6.54 18.25
CA ARG A 553 12.64 -7.76 18.08
C ARG A 553 12.92 -8.62 16.84
N LEU A 554 13.81 -8.21 15.92
CA LEU A 554 14.02 -8.95 14.65
C LEU A 554 15.48 -9.28 14.31
N ARG A 555 16.38 -9.29 15.29
CA ARG A 555 17.74 -9.83 15.10
C ARG A 555 17.78 -11.32 15.42
N ILE A 556 17.39 -12.19 14.49
CA ILE A 556 17.72 -13.62 14.62
C ILE A 556 19.16 -13.81 14.09
N ARG A 557 20.13 -13.43 14.93
CA ARG A 557 21.49 -13.97 14.86
C ARG A 557 21.97 -14.24 16.28
N ASP A 558 21.23 -15.11 16.96
CA ASP A 558 21.72 -15.78 18.15
C ASP A 558 21.90 -17.27 17.88
N MET A 559 23.17 -17.67 18.06
CA MET A 559 23.66 -19.00 18.37
C MET A 559 23.60 -20.07 17.28
N ALA A 560 24.76 -20.25 16.64
CA ALA A 560 25.20 -21.59 16.31
C ALA A 560 25.46 -22.35 17.63
N LEU A 561 24.57 -23.27 17.98
CA LEU A 561 24.89 -24.46 18.75
C LEU A 561 24.35 -25.65 17.97
N PRO A 562 25.16 -26.64 17.60
CA PRO A 562 24.67 -28.00 17.45
C PRO A 562 24.38 -28.50 18.86
N ILE A 563 23.12 -28.43 19.29
CA ILE A 563 22.61 -29.33 20.33
C ILE A 563 22.13 -30.53 19.53
N ASP A 564 22.95 -31.58 19.43
CA ASP A 564 22.48 -32.96 19.27
C ASP A 564 23.57 -34.05 19.39
N ASP A 565 24.86 -33.73 19.59
CA ASP A 565 25.90 -34.78 19.74
C ASP A 565 26.65 -34.81 21.08
N MET A 566 26.07 -34.23 22.14
CA MET A 566 26.70 -34.21 23.49
C MET A 566 25.93 -35.00 24.56
N HIS A 567 25.09 -35.96 24.15
CA HIS A 567 24.50 -36.96 25.05
C HIS A 567 24.84 -38.39 24.60
N ARG A 568 26.13 -38.72 24.48
CA ARG A 568 26.54 -40.14 24.44
C ARG A 568 28.00 -40.39 24.82
N THR A 569 28.48 -39.74 25.87
CA THR A 569 29.66 -40.21 26.60
C THR A 569 29.64 -39.57 27.98
N ILE A 570 29.93 -40.33 29.04
CA ILE A 570 29.65 -40.03 30.46
C ILE A 570 28.22 -40.37 30.90
N ALA A 571 27.85 -41.63 30.71
CA ALA A 571 27.31 -42.40 31.83
C ALA A 571 28.33 -43.51 32.09
N ASP A 572 29.32 -43.16 32.91
CA ASP A 572 30.32 -44.09 33.43
C ASP A 572 29.65 -45.22 34.19
N GLY A 573 30.32 -46.37 34.13
CA GLY A 573 30.05 -47.48 35.02
C GLY A 573 30.25 -47.07 36.49
N ALA A 574 29.27 -47.46 37.30
CA ALA A 574 29.50 -47.86 38.67
C ALA A 574 28.64 -49.11 38.91
N ALA A 575 29.29 -50.28 38.89
CA ALA A 575 28.70 -51.57 39.26
C ALA A 575 28.27 -51.54 40.74
N LYS A 576 27.11 -52.12 41.11
CA LYS A 576 26.91 -53.47 41.71
C LYS A 576 25.57 -53.43 42.50
N PRO A 577 25.04 -54.54 43.07
CA PRO A 577 24.86 -55.92 42.56
C PRO A 577 23.44 -56.50 42.86
N ALA A 578 23.15 -57.68 42.30
CA ALA A 578 22.29 -58.78 42.81
C ALA A 578 20.80 -58.53 43.14
N ASP A 579 19.86 -59.20 42.45
CA ASP A 579 19.24 -60.45 42.92
C ASP A 579 18.01 -60.88 42.07
N LEU A 580 18.02 -62.17 41.68
CA LEU A 580 16.91 -63.13 41.70
C LEU A 580 15.58 -62.82 40.97
N LEU A 581 15.47 -63.28 39.71
CA LEU A 581 14.69 -64.46 39.24
C LEU A 581 14.42 -64.39 37.73
#